data_AF-A0A5C1QSI7-F1
#
_entry.id   AF-A0A5C1QSI7-F1
#
_cell.length_a   1.000
_cell.length_b   1.000
_cell.length_c   1.000
_cell.angle_alpha   90.00
_cell.angle_beta   90.00
_cell.angle_gamma   90.00
#
_symmetry.space_group_name_H-M   'P 1'
#
loop_
_entity.id
_entity.type
_entity.pdbx_description
1 polymer ?
#
loop_
_entity_poly.entity_id
_entity_poly.type
_entity_poly.pdbx_seq_one_letter_code
_entity_poly.pdbx_strand_id
1 'polypeptide(L)'
;MFTIRYGYEYFQNKQMMQDDIEKTSVRETVVQPIEIQKDEELDVQPVIEIPSGAEEEPIQRQITGEHKVLEGENFSLITGFYWDDIFLWPDLYIRNSMRSDDPDLIYPDEIVTIYNRLGTGNNFSTRETEEILEAYLQVYEIYKKLGAEKNNSVWSLLWCAARYDHDFLDTYKDRIDPADRAMAQKYIDEQGFLD
;
A
#
# COMPACT_ATOMS: atom_id res chain seq x y z
N MET A 1 11.53 -21.47 9.62
CA MET A 1 11.13 -20.29 10.41
C MET A 1 11.58 -19.06 9.63
N PHE A 2 10.86 -18.76 8.57
CA PHE A 2 11.03 -17.69 7.59
C PHE A 2 9.56 -17.26 7.34
N THR A 3 9.08 -16.01 7.37
CA THR A 3 9.37 -14.95 6.38
C THR A 3 8.53 -13.71 6.75
N ILE A 4 8.95 -12.93 7.75
CA ILE A 4 8.61 -11.49 7.85
C ILE A 4 9.86 -10.69 8.21
N ARG A 5 11.01 -11.37 8.21
CA ARG A 5 12.30 -10.69 8.29
C ARG A 5 12.53 -9.87 7.03
N TYR A 6 12.08 -10.28 5.85
CA TYR A 6 12.43 -9.60 4.61
C TYR A 6 11.66 -8.31 4.32
N GLY A 7 10.43 -8.13 4.81
CA GLY A 7 9.77 -6.82 4.74
C GLY A 7 10.56 -5.79 5.56
N TYR A 8 10.80 -6.10 6.84
CA TYR A 8 11.57 -5.23 7.74
C TYR A 8 13.05 -5.08 7.33
N GLU A 9 13.73 -6.15 6.89
CA GLU A 9 15.12 -6.11 6.42
C GLU A 9 15.25 -5.38 5.09
N TYR A 10 14.25 -5.42 4.19
CA TYR A 10 14.25 -4.58 2.98
C TYR A 10 14.15 -3.09 3.34
N PHE A 11 13.30 -2.72 4.31
CA PHE A 11 13.24 -1.34 4.82
C PHE A 11 14.54 -0.88 5.48
N GLN A 12 15.13 -1.70 6.36
CA GLN A 12 16.42 -1.39 6.99
C GLN A 12 17.58 -1.27 5.97
N ASN A 13 17.59 -2.13 4.95
CA ASN A 13 18.63 -2.10 3.91
C ASN A 13 18.45 -0.92 2.94
N LYS A 14 17.22 -0.46 2.69
CA LYS A 14 16.96 0.73 1.84
C LYS A 14 17.38 2.03 2.54
N GLN A 15 17.14 2.17 3.84
CA GLN A 15 17.58 3.32 4.64
C GLN A 15 19.11 3.49 4.58
N MET A 16 19.87 2.39 4.71
CA MET A 16 21.33 2.42 4.61
C MET A 16 21.88 2.76 3.21
N MET A 17 21.13 2.52 2.13
CA MET A 17 21.56 2.88 0.77
C MET A 17 21.21 4.32 0.38
N GLN A 18 20.21 4.95 1.01
CA GLN A 18 19.84 6.34 0.75
C GLN A 18 20.80 7.33 1.43
N ASP A 19 21.36 6.98 2.60
CA ASP A 19 22.35 7.79 3.32
C ASP A 19 23.68 7.98 2.54
N ASP A 20 24.00 7.09 1.59
CA ASP A 20 25.19 7.19 0.74
C ASP A 20 24.99 8.08 -0.51
N ILE A 21 23.74 8.36 -0.92
CA ILE A 21 23.42 9.12 -2.13
C ILE A 21 23.28 10.63 -1.85
N GLU A 22 22.94 11.04 -0.62
CA GLU A 22 22.77 12.47 -0.27
C GLU A 22 24.08 13.29 -0.19
N LYS A 23 25.24 12.69 -0.44
CA LYS A 23 26.53 13.42 -0.45
C LYS A 23 26.94 14.04 -1.78
N THR A 24 26.14 13.93 -2.85
CA THR A 24 26.56 14.47 -4.16
C THR A 24 25.52 15.36 -4.83
N SER A 25 25.87 16.66 -4.84
CA SER A 25 25.56 17.64 -5.89
C SER A 25 24.27 18.47 -5.75
N VAL A 26 24.42 19.54 -4.97
CA VAL A 26 23.62 20.78 -5.04
C VAL A 26 23.85 21.46 -6.41
N ARG A 27 22.78 21.83 -7.12
CA ARG A 27 22.82 22.92 -8.11
C ARG A 27 21.65 23.87 -7.90
N GLU A 28 22.01 25.11 -7.53
CA GLU A 28 21.14 26.28 -7.46
C GLU A 28 20.43 26.54 -8.80
N THR A 29 19.14 26.88 -8.75
CA THR A 29 18.48 27.59 -9.84
C THR A 29 17.92 28.90 -9.31
N VAL A 30 18.39 29.99 -9.90
CA VAL A 30 18.06 31.39 -9.62
C VAL A 30 16.66 31.68 -10.15
N VAL A 31 15.76 32.18 -9.29
CA VAL A 31 14.42 32.65 -9.67
C VAL A 31 14.44 34.17 -9.80
N GLN A 32 14.03 34.71 -10.95
CA GLN A 32 13.77 36.14 -11.13
C GLN A 32 12.30 36.48 -10.83
N PRO A 33 11.99 37.68 -10.32
CA PRO A 33 10.62 38.06 -9.97
C PRO A 33 9.82 38.54 -11.20
N ILE A 34 8.57 38.09 -11.32
CA ILE A 34 7.61 38.55 -12.34
C ILE A 34 6.69 39.60 -11.69
N GLU A 35 6.62 40.79 -12.30
CA GLU A 35 5.70 41.89 -11.96
C GLU A 35 4.23 41.49 -12.18
N ILE A 36 3.39 41.77 -11.17
CA ILE A 36 1.95 41.59 -11.22
C ILE A 36 1.33 42.90 -11.73
N GLN A 37 0.74 42.86 -12.93
CA GLN A 37 -0.16 43.91 -13.40
C GLN A 37 -1.61 43.60 -13.02
N LYS A 38 -2.35 44.69 -12.84
CA LYS A 38 -3.60 44.86 -12.12
C LYS A 38 -4.77 44.98 -13.10
N ASP A 39 -5.96 44.63 -12.60
CA ASP A 39 -7.30 44.94 -13.12
C ASP A 39 -7.82 44.06 -14.28
N GLU A 40 -8.73 43.10 -13.99
CA GLU A 40 -10.01 42.99 -14.71
C GLU A 40 -11.05 42.17 -13.90
N GLU A 41 -12.21 42.80 -13.72
CA GLU A 41 -13.40 42.35 -13.00
C GLU A 41 -14.26 41.50 -13.95
N LEU A 42 -14.51 40.23 -13.65
CA LEU A 42 -15.45 39.39 -14.43
C LEU A 42 -16.12 38.31 -13.57
N ASP A 43 -17.41 38.57 -13.35
CA ASP A 43 -18.53 37.62 -13.37
C ASP A 43 -18.50 36.42 -12.41
N VAL A 44 -19.24 36.58 -11.30
CA VAL A 44 -19.61 35.53 -10.35
C VAL A 44 -20.50 34.49 -11.05
N GLN A 45 -19.89 33.39 -11.47
CA GLN A 45 -20.65 32.19 -11.82
C GLN A 45 -21.26 31.57 -10.54
N PRO A 46 -22.51 31.04 -10.62
CA PRO A 46 -23.18 30.49 -9.46
C PRO A 46 -22.39 29.30 -8.93
N VAL A 47 -22.23 29.25 -7.61
CA VAL A 47 -21.74 28.08 -6.88
C VAL A 47 -22.65 26.90 -7.23
N ILE A 48 -22.21 26.06 -8.15
CA ILE A 48 -22.82 24.76 -8.39
C ILE A 48 -22.50 23.95 -7.14
N GLU A 49 -23.48 23.81 -6.26
CA GLU A 49 -23.47 22.75 -5.25
C GLU A 49 -23.31 21.43 -6.00
N ILE A 50 -22.11 20.87 -6.01
CA ILE A 50 -21.87 19.53 -6.54
C ILE A 50 -22.67 18.61 -5.61
N PRO A 51 -23.72 17.92 -6.09
CA PRO A 51 -24.41 16.95 -5.25
C PRO A 51 -23.41 15.86 -4.87
N SER A 52 -23.13 15.77 -3.58
CA SER A 52 -22.35 14.75 -2.87
C SER A 52 -23.00 13.37 -2.97
N GLY A 53 -23.16 12.85 -4.19
CA GLY A 53 -23.88 11.61 -4.46
C GLY A 53 -23.65 11.05 -5.86
N ALA A 54 -22.52 11.36 -6.51
CA ALA A 54 -22.07 10.55 -7.63
C ALA A 54 -21.54 9.24 -7.04
N GLU A 55 -22.32 8.16 -7.14
CA GLU A 55 -21.85 6.80 -6.89
C GLU A 55 -20.59 6.59 -7.74
N GLU A 56 -19.42 6.50 -7.11
CA GLU A 56 -18.17 6.26 -7.84
C GLU A 56 -18.29 4.94 -8.61
N GLU A 57 -18.10 5.00 -9.93
CA GLU A 57 -18.15 3.85 -10.83
C GLU A 57 -17.26 2.70 -10.30
N PRO A 58 -17.68 1.43 -10.44
CA PRO A 58 -16.93 0.30 -9.91
C PRO A 58 -15.53 0.25 -10.51
N ILE A 59 -14.52 -0.02 -9.67
CA ILE A 59 -13.13 -0.17 -10.10
C ILE A 59 -13.03 -1.36 -11.06
N GLN A 60 -12.69 -1.08 -12.32
CA GLN A 60 -12.51 -2.11 -13.31
C GLN A 60 -11.13 -2.75 -13.15
N ARG A 61 -11.11 -4.03 -12.74
CA ARG A 61 -9.90 -4.84 -12.67
C ARG A 61 -9.74 -5.65 -13.96
N GLN A 62 -8.66 -5.40 -14.69
CA GLN A 62 -8.32 -6.02 -15.95
C GLN A 62 -7.05 -6.83 -15.79
N ILE A 63 -7.03 -8.04 -16.36
CA ILE A 63 -5.81 -8.87 -16.41
C ILE A 63 -4.84 -8.20 -17.40
N THR A 64 -3.64 -7.90 -16.94
CA THR A 64 -2.56 -7.30 -17.72
C THR A 64 -1.48 -8.31 -18.08
N GLY A 65 -1.43 -9.45 -17.40
CA GLY A 65 -0.50 -10.53 -17.71
C GLY A 65 -0.57 -11.68 -16.72
N GLU A 66 0.39 -12.59 -16.86
CA GLU A 66 0.63 -13.72 -15.96
C GLU A 66 2.10 -13.75 -15.58
N HIS A 67 2.38 -14.14 -14.35
CA HIS A 67 3.73 -14.29 -13.81
C HIS A 67 3.92 -15.72 -13.30
N LYS A 68 4.99 -16.38 -13.77
CA LYS A 68 5.38 -17.69 -13.27
C LYS A 68 6.40 -17.52 -12.15
N VAL A 69 6.01 -17.94 -10.95
CA VAL A 69 6.80 -17.79 -9.72
C VAL A 69 8.13 -18.53 -9.84
N LEU A 70 9.20 -17.82 -9.54
CA LEU A 70 10.56 -18.32 -9.43
C LEU A 70 10.91 -18.66 -7.97
N GLU A 71 11.97 -19.44 -7.79
CA GLU A 71 12.45 -19.81 -6.46
C GLU A 71 12.86 -18.58 -5.63
N GLY A 72 12.28 -18.45 -4.44
CA GLY A 72 12.56 -17.35 -3.50
C GLY A 72 11.67 -16.11 -3.68
N GLU A 73 10.79 -16.07 -4.68
CA GLU A 73 9.84 -14.98 -4.85
C GLU A 73 8.70 -15.04 -3.83
N ASN A 74 8.08 -13.88 -3.61
CA ASN A 74 6.88 -13.69 -2.79
C ASN A 74 6.00 -12.61 -3.42
N PHE A 75 4.76 -12.47 -2.94
CA PHE A 75 3.82 -11.49 -3.49
C PHE A 75 4.34 -10.05 -3.48
N SER A 76 5.07 -9.63 -2.44
CA SER A 76 5.65 -8.30 -2.36
C SER A 76 6.69 -8.04 -3.44
N LEU A 77 7.53 -9.03 -3.76
CA LEU A 77 8.48 -8.92 -4.87
C LEU A 77 7.76 -8.85 -6.22
N ILE A 78 6.73 -9.67 -6.41
CA ILE A 78 5.94 -9.67 -7.65
C ILE A 78 5.26 -8.30 -7.84
N THR A 79 4.59 -7.75 -6.83
CA THR A 79 4.00 -6.40 -6.96
C THR A 79 5.06 -5.31 -7.12
N GLY A 80 6.26 -5.48 -6.54
CA GLY A 80 7.40 -4.63 -6.83
C GLY A 80 7.77 -4.63 -8.32
N PHE A 81 7.82 -5.80 -8.98
CA PHE A 81 8.17 -5.88 -10.40
C PHE A 81 7.10 -5.33 -11.35
N TYR A 82 5.82 -5.58 -11.06
CA TYR A 82 4.73 -5.23 -11.97
C TYR A 82 4.08 -3.87 -11.68
N TRP A 83 4.08 -3.44 -10.42
CA TRP A 83 3.36 -2.27 -9.95
C TRP A 83 4.26 -1.21 -9.32
N ASP A 84 5.58 -1.46 -9.24
CA ASP A 84 6.55 -0.60 -8.55
C ASP A 84 6.15 -0.30 -7.10
N ASP A 85 5.40 -1.22 -6.49
CA ASP A 85 4.80 -1.04 -5.17
C ASP A 85 4.68 -2.39 -4.45
N ILE A 86 5.60 -2.61 -3.52
CA ILE A 86 5.66 -3.85 -2.74
C ILE A 86 4.51 -3.97 -1.73
N PHE A 87 3.81 -2.88 -1.42
CA PHE A 87 2.76 -2.84 -0.41
C PHE A 87 1.37 -3.19 -0.95
N LEU A 88 1.20 -3.25 -2.26
CA LEU A 88 -0.05 -3.69 -2.88
C LEU A 88 -0.20 -5.21 -2.93
N TRP A 89 0.74 -5.96 -2.36
CA TRP A 89 0.74 -7.41 -2.36
C TRP A 89 -0.54 -8.07 -1.81
N PRO A 90 -1.26 -7.52 -0.80
CA PRO A 90 -2.50 -8.13 -0.33
C PRO A 90 -3.59 -8.15 -1.41
N ASP A 91 -3.69 -7.07 -2.20
CA ASP A 91 -4.63 -6.99 -3.33
C ASP A 91 -4.31 -8.02 -4.41
N LEU A 92 -3.02 -8.28 -4.67
CA LEU A 92 -2.63 -9.34 -5.60
C LEU A 92 -2.97 -10.73 -5.06
N TYR A 93 -2.68 -10.99 -3.78
CA TYR A 93 -2.92 -12.29 -3.15
C TYR A 93 -4.40 -12.66 -3.13
N ILE A 94 -5.28 -11.78 -2.61
CA ILE A 94 -6.71 -12.09 -2.45
C ILE A 94 -7.44 -12.33 -3.78
N ARG A 95 -6.89 -11.84 -4.90
CA ARG A 95 -7.44 -12.05 -6.26
C ARG A 95 -6.94 -13.33 -6.92
N ASN A 96 -5.91 -13.97 -6.36
CA ASN A 96 -5.32 -15.17 -6.91
C ASN A 96 -5.63 -16.39 -6.05
N SER A 97 -6.13 -17.45 -6.67
CA SER A 97 -6.36 -18.73 -6.01
C SER A 97 -5.07 -19.55 -5.99
N MET A 98 -4.31 -19.42 -4.92
CA MET A 98 -3.01 -20.09 -4.77
C MET A 98 -3.15 -21.53 -4.26
N ARG A 99 -2.07 -22.32 -4.38
CA ARG A 99 -2.04 -23.69 -3.83
C ARG A 99 -2.11 -23.73 -2.31
N SER A 100 -1.66 -22.67 -1.64
CA SER A 100 -1.66 -22.54 -0.19
C SER A 100 -2.50 -21.33 0.23
N ASP A 101 -3.31 -21.52 1.27
CA ASP A 101 -4.06 -20.43 1.92
C ASP A 101 -3.17 -19.56 2.83
N ASP A 102 -1.91 -19.94 3.02
CA ASP A 102 -0.90 -19.13 3.68
C ASP A 102 -0.25 -18.15 2.69
N PRO A 103 -0.47 -16.82 2.84
CA PRO A 103 0.10 -15.82 1.94
C PRO A 103 1.63 -15.79 1.94
N ASP A 104 2.28 -16.28 3.00
CA ASP A 104 3.75 -16.38 3.07
C ASP A 104 4.29 -17.60 2.29
N LEU A 105 3.43 -18.48 1.79
CA LEU A 105 3.79 -19.70 1.06
C LEU A 105 3.34 -19.62 -0.39
N ILE A 106 4.24 -19.12 -1.23
CA ILE A 106 4.14 -19.25 -2.69
C ILE A 106 5.21 -20.23 -3.19
N TYR A 107 4.86 -21.06 -4.15
CA TYR A 107 5.71 -22.13 -4.65
C TYR A 107 6.23 -21.84 -6.06
N PRO A 108 7.46 -22.29 -6.39
CA PRO A 108 7.97 -22.23 -7.75
C PRO A 108 6.99 -22.88 -8.73
N ASP A 109 6.96 -22.32 -9.94
CA ASP A 109 6.09 -22.72 -11.05
C ASP A 109 4.59 -22.42 -10.89
N GLU A 110 4.14 -21.83 -9.76
CA GLU A 110 2.78 -21.29 -9.66
C GLU A 110 2.59 -20.10 -10.62
N ILE A 111 1.36 -19.95 -11.13
CA ILE A 111 0.99 -18.85 -12.01
C ILE A 111 0.18 -17.84 -11.21
N VAL A 112 0.71 -16.62 -11.12
CA VAL A 112 0.03 -15.47 -10.54
C VAL A 112 -0.53 -14.63 -11.67
N THR A 113 -1.85 -14.42 -11.67
CA THR A 113 -2.52 -13.50 -12.59
C THR A 113 -2.26 -12.07 -12.15
N ILE A 114 -1.73 -11.26 -13.06
CA ILE A 114 -1.41 -9.86 -12.81
C ILE A 114 -2.56 -9.00 -13.33
N TYR A 115 -3.02 -8.09 -12.47
CA TYR A 115 -4.08 -7.12 -12.79
C TYR A 115 -3.49 -5.72 -13.01
N ASN A 116 -4.27 -4.80 -13.57
CA ASN A 116 -3.95 -3.39 -13.49
C ASN A 116 -3.80 -2.98 -12.02
N ARG A 117 -2.78 -2.15 -11.76
CA ARG A 117 -2.47 -1.57 -10.45
C ARG A 117 -3.60 -0.64 -10.01
N LEU A 118 -3.89 -0.61 -8.71
CA LEU A 118 -4.73 0.42 -8.09
C LEU A 118 -3.94 1.73 -7.93
N GLY A 119 -4.58 2.86 -8.23
CA GLY A 119 -3.97 4.18 -8.13
C GLY A 119 -2.94 4.47 -9.23
N THR A 120 -2.54 5.74 -9.31
CA THR A 120 -1.50 6.22 -10.24
C THR A 120 -0.33 6.77 -9.42
N GLY A 121 0.75 5.99 -9.33
CA GLY A 121 1.83 6.26 -8.37
C GLY A 121 1.29 6.19 -6.94
N ASN A 122 1.62 7.16 -6.09
CA ASN A 122 1.14 7.20 -4.71
C ASN A 122 -0.25 7.87 -4.54
N ASN A 123 -0.94 8.18 -5.64
CA ASN A 123 -2.27 8.77 -5.60
C ASN A 123 -3.33 7.68 -5.82
N PHE A 124 -4.23 7.53 -4.85
CA PHE A 124 -5.33 6.58 -4.85
C PHE A 124 -6.64 7.35 -4.68
N SER A 125 -7.70 6.94 -5.39
CA SER A 125 -9.06 7.43 -5.07
C SER A 125 -9.54 6.89 -3.72
N THR A 126 -10.62 7.46 -3.19
CA THR A 126 -11.28 6.94 -1.98
C THR A 126 -11.65 5.47 -2.15
N ARG A 127 -12.31 5.13 -3.26
CA ARG A 127 -12.70 3.75 -3.59
C ARG A 127 -11.49 2.81 -3.71
N GLU A 128 -10.41 3.25 -4.33
CA GLU A 128 -9.20 2.43 -4.47
C GLU A 128 -8.54 2.19 -3.11
N THR A 129 -8.52 3.21 -2.26
CA THR A 129 -8.05 3.11 -0.88
C THR A 129 -8.89 2.10 -0.11
N GLU A 130 -10.22 2.16 -0.22
CA GLU A 130 -11.13 1.19 0.41
C GLU A 130 -10.85 -0.25 -0.04
N GLU A 131 -10.65 -0.50 -1.34
CA GLU A 131 -10.30 -1.84 -1.86
C GLU A 131 -8.95 -2.34 -1.31
N ILE A 132 -7.95 -1.45 -1.23
CA ILE A 132 -6.64 -1.79 -0.66
C ILE A 132 -6.80 -2.19 0.81
N LEU A 133 -7.45 -1.34 1.61
CA LEU A 133 -7.64 -1.59 3.05
C LEU A 133 -8.46 -2.87 3.29
N GLU A 134 -9.47 -3.15 2.46
CA GLU A 134 -10.23 -4.39 2.54
C GLU A 134 -9.37 -5.62 2.21
N ALA A 135 -8.47 -5.53 1.23
CA ALA A 135 -7.52 -6.60 0.93
C ALA A 135 -6.59 -6.87 2.13
N TYR A 136 -6.11 -5.82 2.79
CA TYR A 136 -5.33 -5.94 4.03
C TYR A 136 -6.11 -6.62 5.15
N LEU A 137 -7.39 -6.28 5.34
CA LEU A 137 -8.24 -6.91 6.35
C LEU A 137 -8.53 -8.39 6.05
N GLN A 138 -8.74 -8.75 4.78
CA GLN A 138 -8.92 -10.15 4.38
C GLN A 138 -7.67 -10.99 4.65
N VAL A 139 -6.49 -10.47 4.33
CA VAL A 139 -5.23 -11.15 4.64
C VAL A 139 -5.01 -11.25 6.15
N TYR A 140 -5.36 -10.21 6.91
CA TYR A 140 -5.33 -10.24 8.37
C TYR A 140 -6.19 -11.39 8.90
N GLU A 141 -7.44 -11.52 8.44
CA GLU A 141 -8.35 -12.61 8.83
C GLU A 141 -7.78 -13.99 8.49
N ILE A 142 -7.07 -14.12 7.36
CA ILE A 142 -6.37 -15.35 6.97
C ILE A 142 -5.24 -15.68 7.95
N TYR A 143 -4.39 -14.71 8.30
CA TYR A 143 -3.35 -14.92 9.31
C TYR A 143 -3.91 -15.31 10.67
N LYS A 144 -5.03 -14.69 11.09
CA LYS A 144 -5.71 -15.06 12.34
C LYS A 144 -6.23 -16.50 12.32
N LYS A 145 -6.67 -17.01 11.16
CA LYS A 145 -7.13 -18.40 10.99
C LYS A 145 -5.99 -19.42 11.01
N LEU A 146 -4.81 -19.04 10.49
CA LEU A 146 -3.63 -19.93 10.45
C LEU A 146 -3.09 -20.19 11.87
N GLY A 147 -3.00 -19.14 12.70
CA GLY A 147 -2.72 -19.28 14.12
C GLY A 147 -1.57 -18.43 14.62
N ALA A 148 -1.08 -18.77 15.82
CA ALA A 148 -0.15 -17.94 16.57
C ALA A 148 1.24 -17.79 15.90
N GLU A 149 1.61 -18.69 14.99
CA GLU A 149 2.83 -18.60 14.19
C GLU A 149 2.85 -17.39 13.25
N LYS A 150 1.67 -16.81 12.95
CA LYS A 150 1.52 -15.61 12.11
C LYS A 150 1.38 -14.31 12.90
N ASN A 151 1.48 -14.34 14.24
CA ASN A 151 1.30 -13.15 15.08
C ASN A 151 2.25 -12.00 14.70
N ASN A 152 3.48 -12.32 14.30
CA ASN A 152 4.40 -11.28 13.84
C ASN A 152 3.96 -10.68 12.49
N SER A 153 3.36 -11.48 11.60
CA SER A 153 2.92 -11.03 10.26
C SER A 153 1.73 -10.09 10.41
N VAL A 154 0.88 -10.38 11.39
CA VAL A 154 -0.37 -9.66 11.67
C VAL A 154 -0.12 -8.18 11.96
N TRP A 155 0.67 -7.84 12.98
CA TRP A 155 0.82 -6.42 13.33
C TRP A 155 1.64 -5.66 12.28
N SER A 156 2.59 -6.31 11.59
CA SER A 156 3.31 -5.67 10.48
C SER A 156 2.38 -5.39 9.29
N LEU A 157 1.44 -6.29 9.01
CA LEU A 157 0.44 -6.12 7.97
C LEU A 157 -0.48 -4.93 8.29
N LEU A 158 -0.93 -4.80 9.54
CA LEU A 158 -1.76 -3.68 9.99
C LEU A 158 -1.02 -2.34 9.95
N TRP A 159 0.28 -2.34 10.29
CA TRP A 159 1.12 -1.15 10.15
C TRP A 159 1.28 -0.73 8.68
N CYS A 160 1.47 -1.70 7.76
CA CYS A 160 1.50 -1.42 6.33
C CYS A 160 0.17 -0.87 5.81
N ALA A 161 -0.98 -1.35 6.30
CA ALA A 161 -2.29 -0.81 5.91
C ALA A 161 -2.45 0.67 6.30
N ALA A 162 -1.93 1.05 7.47
CA ALA A 162 -2.02 2.41 7.99
C ALA A 162 -1.28 3.46 7.14
N ARG A 163 -0.44 3.04 6.18
CA ARG A 163 0.13 3.91 5.14
C ARG A 163 -0.93 4.57 4.26
N TYR A 164 -2.01 3.84 3.95
CA TYR A 164 -3.03 4.28 2.99
C TYR A 164 -4.12 5.11 3.67
N ASP A 165 -4.36 4.85 4.95
CA ASP A 165 -5.25 5.64 5.81
C ASP A 165 -4.69 5.64 7.24
N HIS A 166 -4.29 6.82 7.72
CA HIS A 166 -3.70 6.97 9.05
C HIS A 166 -4.70 6.66 10.17
N ASP A 167 -6.00 6.77 9.90
CA ASP A 167 -7.07 6.44 10.84
C ASP A 167 -7.50 4.96 10.75
N PHE A 168 -6.89 4.16 9.86
CA PHE A 168 -7.25 2.77 9.58
C PHE A 168 -7.49 1.92 10.84
N LEU A 169 -6.56 1.96 11.81
CA LEU A 169 -6.63 1.15 13.01
C LEU A 169 -7.86 1.49 13.87
N ASP A 170 -8.30 2.74 13.86
CA ASP A 170 -9.48 3.19 14.59
C ASP A 170 -10.76 3.01 13.79
N THR A 171 -10.73 3.28 12.48
CA THR A 171 -11.83 3.04 11.54
C THR A 171 -12.27 1.57 11.57
N TYR A 172 -11.32 0.63 11.61
CA TYR A 172 -11.61 -0.81 11.57
C TYR A 172 -11.40 -1.52 12.90
N LYS A 173 -11.41 -0.79 14.03
CA LYS A 173 -11.17 -1.35 15.38
C LYS A 173 -12.07 -2.53 15.76
N ASP A 174 -13.28 -2.62 15.20
CA ASP A 174 -14.23 -3.68 15.51
C ASP A 174 -13.93 -4.98 14.73
N ARG A 175 -13.05 -4.92 13.72
CA ARG A 175 -12.57 -6.07 12.93
C ARG A 175 -11.17 -6.53 13.33
N ILE A 176 -10.43 -5.71 14.06
CA ILE A 176 -9.05 -5.96 14.45
C ILE A 176 -9.00 -6.33 15.93
N ASP A 177 -8.23 -7.36 16.28
CA ASP A 177 -8.04 -7.75 17.68
C ASP A 177 -7.38 -6.60 18.46
N PRO A 178 -7.89 -6.24 19.65
CA PRO A 178 -7.34 -5.12 20.42
C PRO A 178 -5.84 -5.21 20.71
N ALA A 179 -5.30 -6.42 20.89
CA ALA A 179 -3.87 -6.62 21.14
C ALA A 179 -3.03 -6.40 19.87
N ASP A 180 -3.51 -6.89 18.72
CA ASP A 180 -2.84 -6.71 17.43
C ASP A 180 -2.86 -5.23 17.02
N ARG A 181 -4.00 -4.55 17.24
CA ARG A 181 -4.13 -3.10 17.04
C ARG A 181 -3.17 -2.31 17.93
N ALA A 182 -3.10 -2.63 19.22
CA ALA A 182 -2.20 -1.96 20.15
C ALA A 182 -0.72 -2.15 19.75
N MET A 183 -0.38 -3.33 19.22
CA MET A 183 0.96 -3.59 18.71
C MET A 183 1.25 -2.76 17.46
N ALA A 184 0.35 -2.74 16.47
CA ALA A 184 0.52 -1.93 15.27
C ALA A 184 0.63 -0.43 15.60
N GLN A 185 -0.22 0.09 16.50
CA GLN A 185 -0.16 1.48 16.96
C GLN A 185 1.18 1.81 17.60
N LYS A 186 1.72 0.91 18.43
CA LYS A 186 3.05 1.10 19.04
C LYS A 186 4.14 1.30 17.98
N TYR A 187 4.12 0.55 16.87
CA TYR A 187 5.10 0.73 15.80
C TYR A 187 4.90 2.04 15.05
N ILE A 188 3.66 2.48 14.83
CA ILE A 188 3.37 3.81 14.27
C ILE A 188 3.92 4.90 15.19
N ASP A 189 3.73 4.79 16.50
CA ASP A 189 4.22 5.78 17.47
C ASP A 189 5.76 5.83 17.54
N GLU A 190 6.43 4.67 17.37
CA GLU A 190 7.89 4.55 17.48
C GLU A 190 8.62 4.84 16.16
N GLN A 191 8.04 4.48 15.02
CA GLN A 191 8.69 4.50 13.69
C GLN A 191 8.02 5.44 12.69
N GLY A 192 6.81 5.91 12.98
CA GLY A 192 5.98 6.67 12.05
C GLY A 192 5.20 5.78 11.07
N PHE A 193 4.48 6.43 10.16
CA PHE A 193 3.86 5.79 9.01
C PHE A 193 4.92 5.44 7.96
N LEU A 194 4.64 4.44 7.12
CA LEU A 194 5.56 4.05 6.05
C LEU A 194 5.39 4.98 4.85
N ASP A 195 6.48 5.55 4.32
CA ASP A 195 6.53 6.44 3.14
C ASP A 195 6.83 5.76 1.80
#